data_AF-A0A7X7ZTX2-F1
#
_entry.id   AF-A0A7X7ZTX2-F1
#
_cell.length_a   1.000
_cell.length_b   1.000
_cell.length_c   1.000
_cell.angle_alpha   90.00
_cell.angle_beta   90.00
_cell.angle_gamma   90.00
#
_symmetry.space_group_name_H-M   'P 1'
#
loop_
_entity.id
_entity.type
_entity.pdbx_description
1 polymer ?
#
loop_
_entity_poly.entity_id
_entity_poly.type
_entity_poly.pdbx_seq_one_letter_code
_entity_poly.pdbx_strand_id
1 'polypeptide(L)'
;MIRSVGAGIALLTILLFGTIVSKDGTWWVKNVPPGQGAPVEALVEPGQNALAVARSLVEQGVTSGDARVLSRWFSLLGMDTRLQPGLYRIRPGTPWEIARQMQHQEPDSAGVRLIPGTSLGDIAAGLSRWGGEAVLRRELADVSNFPPEMRSYLPEKPEDRLAFLLPDTFLVTPSQTALKDLVRLASRKWQEKVGPWVPDGASPQWIRERAILASINEREAKDNRERARVAGVFENRLRLGMPLQSCATVIFAWKQHGRTLNRLTYKDLEVDSPYNTYRNRGLPPGPICIPSEPAWRAALLPEKHEYLYFFLSPSGRHLFSRTYEEHLAAQRTASQDTENQERKGD
;
A
#
# COMPACT_ATOMS: atom_id res chain seq x y z
N MET A 1 -13.08 37.99 9.80
CA MET A 1 -11.69 38.38 10.10
C MET A 1 -11.08 37.27 10.95
N ILE A 2 -9.94 36.71 10.49
CA ILE A 2 -8.83 36.06 11.24
C ILE A 2 -9.24 35.18 12.45
N ARG A 3 -9.04 33.85 12.49
CA ARG A 3 -7.77 33.10 12.72
C ARG A 3 -8.03 31.59 12.50
N SER A 4 -7.39 30.95 11.53
CA SER A 4 -6.26 30.01 11.71
C SER A 4 -6.46 28.90 12.75
N VAL A 5 -6.93 27.73 12.30
CA VAL A 5 -6.62 26.42 12.92
C VAL A 5 -6.13 25.51 11.80
N GLY A 6 -4.86 25.12 11.89
CA GLY A 6 -4.11 24.44 10.85
C GLY A 6 -4.62 23.03 10.57
N ALA A 7 -5.08 22.80 9.35
CA ALA A 7 -5.15 21.46 8.80
C ALA A 7 -3.75 21.12 8.28
N GLY A 8 -3.06 20.26 9.02
CA GLY A 8 -1.75 19.73 8.66
C GLY A 8 -1.74 19.24 7.22
N ILE A 9 -0.79 19.79 6.47
CA ILE A 9 -0.39 19.34 5.15
C ILE A 9 0.10 17.89 5.31
N ALA A 10 -0.75 16.92 4.98
CA ALA A 10 -0.27 15.58 4.67
C ALA A 10 0.28 15.62 3.24
N LEU A 11 1.50 16.16 3.12
CA LEU A 11 2.36 15.93 1.97
C LEU A 11 2.51 14.41 1.91
N LEU A 12 1.77 13.77 1.01
CA LEU A 12 1.78 12.33 0.80
C LEU A 12 3.03 11.99 -0.02
N THR A 13 4.19 12.30 0.55
CA THR A 13 5.44 11.70 0.14
C THR A 13 5.30 10.24 0.49
N ILE A 14 5.13 9.40 -0.54
CA ILE A 14 5.70 8.07 -0.51
C ILE A 14 7.19 8.31 -0.27
N LEU A 15 7.59 8.28 0.99
CA LEU A 15 8.99 8.15 1.36
C LEU A 15 9.36 6.74 0.95
N LEU A 16 9.74 6.59 -0.32
CA LEU A 16 10.79 5.66 -0.68
C LEU A 16 11.98 6.12 0.16
N PHE A 17 12.10 5.57 1.36
CA PHE A 17 13.35 5.60 2.06
C PHE A 17 14.28 4.77 1.20
N GLY A 18 14.94 5.44 0.25
CA GLY A 18 16.22 5.03 -0.26
C GLY A 18 17.28 5.17 0.83
N THR A 19 16.99 4.74 2.07
CA THR A 19 18.05 4.11 2.83
C THR A 19 18.25 2.77 2.17
N ILE A 20 19.03 2.78 1.09
CA ILE A 20 20.05 1.76 0.97
C ILE A 20 20.65 1.70 2.37
N VAL A 21 20.48 0.59 3.07
CA VAL A 21 21.16 0.36 4.34
C VAL A 21 22.63 0.14 3.96
N SER A 22 23.28 1.20 3.47
CA SER A 22 24.69 1.17 3.15
C SER A 22 25.40 1.31 4.48
N LYS A 23 26.04 0.23 4.93
CA LYS A 23 27.23 0.34 5.76
C LYS A 23 28.11 1.42 5.11
N ASP A 24 28.53 2.43 5.89
CA ASP A 24 29.21 3.65 5.46
C ASP A 24 30.01 3.50 4.15
N GLY A 25 29.88 4.45 3.22
CA GLY A 25 30.50 4.40 1.88
C GLY A 25 32.04 4.21 1.87
N THR A 26 32.70 4.33 3.02
CA THR A 26 34.13 4.07 3.23
C THR A 26 34.46 2.63 3.61
N TRP A 27 33.51 1.84 4.12
CA TRP A 27 33.70 0.42 4.48
C TRP A 27 34.00 -0.45 3.26
N TRP A 28 33.31 -0.17 2.15
CA TRP A 28 33.43 -0.89 0.87
C TRP A 28 34.76 -0.67 0.16
N VAL A 29 35.36 0.51 0.28
CA VAL A 29 36.65 0.84 -0.37
C VAL A 29 37.81 0.07 0.27
N LYS A 30 37.72 -0.28 1.57
CA LYS A 30 38.79 -0.98 2.32
C LYS A 30 38.71 -2.51 2.27
N ASN A 31 37.54 -3.10 2.02
CA ASN A 31 37.32 -4.54 2.23
C ASN A 31 36.86 -5.32 0.98
N VAL A 32 36.70 -4.66 -0.18
CA VAL A 32 36.38 -5.34 -1.45
C VAL A 32 37.70 -5.76 -2.15
N PRO A 33 37.88 -7.05 -2.51
CA PRO A 33 39.05 -7.53 -3.26
C PRO A 33 39.22 -6.79 -4.60
N PRO A 34 40.43 -6.81 -5.21
CA PRO A 34 40.72 -6.03 -6.41
C PRO A 34 39.78 -6.36 -7.59
N GLY A 35 39.43 -5.31 -8.32
CA GLY A 35 38.74 -5.28 -9.61
C GLY A 35 39.11 -3.98 -10.32
N GLN A 36 38.77 -3.81 -11.59
CA GLN A 36 39.17 -2.66 -12.40
C GLN A 36 38.05 -1.62 -12.52
N GLY A 37 38.40 -0.33 -12.51
CA GLY A 37 37.47 0.76 -12.76
C GLY A 37 36.51 1.10 -11.61
N ALA A 38 35.49 1.91 -11.93
CA ALA A 38 34.44 2.30 -10.99
C ALA A 38 33.48 1.15 -10.70
N PRO A 39 32.92 1.02 -9.48
CA PRO A 39 31.88 0.05 -9.19
C PRO A 39 30.67 0.26 -10.11
N VAL A 40 30.12 -0.86 -10.60
CA VAL A 40 28.87 -0.91 -11.38
C VAL A 40 27.80 -1.64 -10.58
N GLU A 41 26.54 -1.33 -10.90
CA GLU A 41 25.39 -2.04 -10.33
C GLU A 41 25.17 -3.34 -11.09
N ALA A 42 25.15 -4.45 -10.34
CA ALA A 42 25.05 -5.80 -10.84
C ALA A 42 23.78 -6.44 -10.27
N LEU A 43 22.74 -6.56 -11.10
CA LEU A 43 21.45 -7.08 -10.69
C LEU A 43 21.45 -8.62 -10.73
N VAL A 44 21.08 -9.22 -9.60
CA VAL A 44 20.77 -10.65 -9.49
C VAL A 44 19.26 -10.79 -9.33
N GLU A 45 18.61 -11.45 -10.30
CA GLU A 45 17.16 -11.61 -10.26
C GLU A 45 16.72 -12.83 -9.41
N PRO A 46 15.53 -12.77 -8.79
CA PRO A 46 15.00 -13.91 -8.05
C PRO A 46 14.84 -15.18 -8.91
N GLY A 47 15.16 -16.34 -8.34
CA GLY A 47 14.97 -17.65 -8.98
C GLY A 47 16.05 -18.04 -9.99
N GLN A 48 17.09 -17.22 -10.19
CA GLN A 48 18.24 -17.57 -11.00
C GLN A 48 19.15 -18.58 -10.27
N ASN A 49 19.61 -19.62 -10.97
CA ASN A 49 20.69 -20.48 -10.48
C ASN A 49 22.06 -19.83 -10.75
N ALA A 50 23.13 -20.35 -10.16
CA ALA A 50 24.48 -19.77 -10.28
C ALA A 50 24.93 -19.52 -11.74
N LEU A 51 24.54 -20.38 -12.68
CA LEU A 51 24.87 -20.20 -14.10
C LEU A 51 24.05 -19.09 -14.76
N ALA A 52 22.75 -19.00 -14.44
CA ALA A 52 21.89 -17.93 -14.92
C ALA A 52 22.35 -16.56 -14.37
N VAL A 53 22.73 -16.51 -13.09
CA VAL A 53 23.34 -15.32 -12.48
C VAL A 53 24.62 -14.95 -13.22
N ALA A 54 25.52 -15.91 -13.44
CA ALA A 54 26.78 -15.65 -14.12
C ALA A 54 26.57 -15.14 -15.57
N ARG A 55 25.59 -15.66 -16.31
CA ARG A 55 25.25 -15.16 -17.65
C ARG A 55 24.72 -13.75 -17.60
N SER A 56 23.79 -13.47 -16.69
CA SER A 56 23.23 -12.13 -16.47
C SER A 56 24.33 -11.10 -16.17
N LEU A 57 25.31 -11.45 -15.34
CA LEU A 57 26.43 -10.57 -15.01
C LEU A 57 27.38 -10.31 -16.20
N VAL A 58 27.58 -11.29 -17.07
CA VAL A 58 28.32 -11.10 -18.33
C VAL A 58 27.55 -10.19 -19.28
N GLU A 59 26.23 -10.40 -19.43
CA GLU A 59 25.36 -9.56 -20.26
C GLU A 59 25.29 -8.11 -19.78
N GLN A 60 25.33 -7.90 -18.46
CA GLN A 60 25.42 -6.58 -17.82
C GLN A 60 26.80 -5.93 -17.94
N GLY A 61 27.80 -6.61 -18.52
CA GLY A 61 29.15 -6.09 -18.70
C GLY A 61 29.97 -6.02 -17.41
N VAL A 62 29.54 -6.70 -16.34
CA VAL A 62 30.25 -6.75 -15.05
C VAL A 62 31.54 -7.58 -15.19
N THR A 63 31.56 -8.55 -16.10
CA THR A 63 32.78 -9.29 -16.47
C THR A 63 32.78 -9.59 -17.96
N SER A 64 33.96 -9.52 -18.58
CA SER A 64 34.19 -9.96 -19.95
C SER A 64 34.56 -11.45 -20.05
N GLY A 65 34.60 -12.16 -18.91
CA GLY A 65 34.96 -13.58 -18.85
C GLY A 65 33.79 -14.54 -19.15
N ASP A 66 34.10 -15.83 -19.24
CA ASP A 66 33.09 -16.87 -19.51
C ASP A 66 32.16 -17.09 -18.28
N ALA A 67 30.85 -16.98 -18.52
CA ALA A 67 29.81 -17.22 -17.51
C ALA A 67 29.91 -18.61 -16.84
N ARG A 68 30.37 -19.64 -17.54
CA ARG A 68 30.58 -20.99 -16.97
C ARG A 68 31.71 -20.99 -15.96
N VAL A 69 32.77 -20.21 -16.21
CA VAL A 69 33.90 -20.06 -15.28
C VAL A 69 33.45 -19.31 -14.02
N LEU A 70 32.67 -18.24 -14.18
CA LEU A 70 32.08 -17.50 -13.06
C LEU A 70 31.13 -18.39 -12.24
N SER A 71 30.25 -19.14 -12.90
CA SER A 71 29.37 -20.11 -12.24
C SER A 71 30.14 -21.16 -11.46
N ARG A 72 31.26 -21.67 -12.01
CA ARG A 72 32.11 -22.63 -11.30
C ARG A 72 32.74 -22.00 -10.06
N TRP A 73 33.16 -20.73 -10.11
CA TRP A 73 33.64 -20.02 -8.93
C TRP A 73 32.57 -19.83 -7.87
N PHE A 74 31.33 -19.53 -8.25
CA PHE A 74 30.21 -19.50 -7.29
C PHE A 74 30.05 -20.85 -6.59
N SER A 75 30.08 -21.97 -7.32
CA SER A 75 30.03 -23.30 -6.70
C SER A 75 31.23 -23.59 -5.80
N LEU A 76 32.45 -23.28 -6.23
CA LEU A 76 33.68 -23.51 -5.45
C LEU A 76 33.73 -22.70 -4.15
N LEU A 77 33.14 -21.50 -4.16
CA LEU A 77 33.00 -20.65 -2.96
C LEU A 77 31.76 -21.00 -2.12
N GLY A 78 31.00 -22.03 -2.50
CA GLY A 78 29.75 -22.45 -1.85
C GLY A 78 28.68 -21.37 -1.88
N MET A 79 28.62 -20.58 -2.95
CA MET A 79 27.67 -19.47 -3.15
C MET A 79 26.47 -19.85 -4.02
N ASP A 80 26.50 -21.04 -4.62
CA ASP A 80 25.43 -21.64 -5.42
C ASP A 80 24.06 -21.64 -4.74
N THR A 81 24.03 -21.68 -3.40
CA THR A 81 22.80 -21.61 -2.59
C THR A 81 22.70 -20.35 -1.72
N ARG A 82 23.76 -19.53 -1.67
CA ARG A 82 23.84 -18.32 -0.81
C ARG A 82 23.72 -17.00 -1.55
N LEU A 83 23.79 -17.01 -2.89
CA LEU A 83 23.54 -15.81 -3.69
C LEU A 83 22.12 -15.30 -3.44
N GLN A 84 22.02 -14.06 -2.97
CA GLN A 84 20.74 -13.42 -2.69
C GLN A 84 20.31 -12.58 -3.90
N PRO A 85 19.01 -12.55 -4.24
CA PRO A 85 18.50 -11.61 -5.22
C PRO A 85 18.65 -10.17 -4.73
N GLY A 86 18.99 -9.25 -5.62
CA GLY A 86 19.22 -7.86 -5.26
C GLY A 86 20.28 -7.18 -6.12
N LEU A 87 20.59 -5.94 -5.77
CA LEU A 87 21.56 -5.13 -6.50
C LEU A 87 22.92 -5.18 -5.80
N TYR A 88 23.90 -5.81 -6.43
CA TYR A 88 25.27 -5.83 -5.93
C TYR A 88 26.05 -4.64 -6.49
N ARG A 89 27.02 -4.12 -5.74
CA ARG A 89 27.93 -3.06 -6.19
C ARG A 89 29.32 -3.63 -6.36
N ILE A 90 29.68 -3.93 -7.59
CA ILE A 90 30.86 -4.73 -7.92
C ILE A 90 31.76 -3.94 -8.87
N ARG A 91 33.07 -3.99 -8.69
CA ARG A 91 34.01 -3.49 -9.70
C ARG A 91 34.15 -4.52 -10.82
N PRO A 92 34.05 -4.13 -12.10
CA PRO A 92 34.27 -5.04 -13.20
C PRO A 92 35.61 -5.77 -13.11
N GLY A 93 35.66 -7.03 -13.55
CA GLY A 93 36.86 -7.85 -13.40
C GLY A 93 36.73 -9.25 -13.95
N THR A 94 37.70 -10.09 -13.63
CA THR A 94 37.71 -11.51 -13.97
C THR A 94 36.61 -12.28 -13.22
N PRO A 95 36.16 -13.44 -13.72
CA PRO A 95 35.19 -14.30 -13.03
C PRO A 95 35.51 -14.59 -11.55
N TRP A 96 36.79 -14.78 -11.23
CA TRP A 96 37.23 -14.99 -9.84
C TRP A 96 37.02 -13.73 -8.98
N GLU A 97 37.40 -12.56 -9.49
CA GLU A 97 37.26 -11.29 -8.78
C GLU A 97 35.78 -10.97 -8.52
N ILE A 98 34.90 -11.18 -9.51
CA ILE A 98 33.45 -11.00 -9.34
C ILE A 98 32.92 -11.92 -8.25
N ALA A 99 33.23 -13.22 -8.32
CA ALA A 99 32.75 -14.19 -7.33
C ALA A 99 33.21 -13.84 -5.91
N ARG A 100 34.48 -13.44 -5.75
CA ARG A 100 35.05 -13.06 -4.45
C ARG A 100 34.45 -11.77 -3.90
N GLN A 101 34.16 -10.78 -4.75
CA GLN A 101 33.48 -9.54 -4.36
C GLN A 101 32.04 -9.83 -3.89
N MET A 102 31.29 -10.65 -4.62
CA MET A 102 29.91 -11.03 -4.25
C MET A 102 29.85 -11.89 -2.98
N GLN A 103 30.86 -12.72 -2.73
CA GLN A 103 30.90 -13.60 -1.54
C GLN A 103 30.76 -12.85 -0.22
N HIS A 104 31.27 -11.61 -0.16
CA HIS A 104 31.32 -10.79 1.04
C HIS A 104 30.30 -9.64 1.01
N GLN A 105 29.41 -9.63 0.02
CA GLN A 105 28.39 -8.60 -0.19
C GLN A 105 26.99 -9.12 0.13
N GLU A 106 26.25 -8.32 0.87
CA GLU A 106 24.79 -8.39 0.91
C GLU A 106 24.27 -7.41 -0.15
N PRO A 107 23.36 -7.82 -1.04
CA PRO A 107 22.87 -6.93 -2.08
C PRO A 107 21.94 -5.86 -1.53
N ASP A 108 21.94 -4.70 -2.17
CA ASP A 108 21.02 -3.62 -1.87
C ASP A 108 19.58 -4.04 -2.26
N SER A 109 18.65 -3.83 -1.34
CA SER A 109 17.20 -3.95 -1.57
C SER A 109 16.55 -2.56 -1.48
N ALA A 110 15.48 -2.35 -2.23
CA ALA A 110 14.69 -1.13 -2.15
C ALA A 110 13.57 -1.28 -1.12
N GLY A 111 13.50 -0.37 -0.16
CA GLY A 111 12.37 -0.26 0.77
C GLY A 111 11.18 0.43 0.12
N VAL A 112 10.06 -0.28 0.02
CA VAL A 112 8.78 0.23 -0.48
C VAL A 112 7.78 0.28 0.65
N ARG A 113 7.36 1.50 1.02
CA ARG A 113 6.35 1.70 2.05
C ARG A 113 4.97 1.89 1.42
N LEU A 114 4.10 0.92 1.63
CA LEU A 114 2.67 1.06 1.37
C LEU A 114 2.02 1.78 2.55
N ILE A 115 1.40 2.93 2.28
CA ILE A 115 0.77 3.78 3.30
C ILE A 115 -0.74 3.52 3.28
N PRO A 116 -1.38 3.21 4.43
CA PRO A 116 -2.83 3.08 4.50
C PRO A 116 -3.56 4.28 3.91
N GLY A 117 -4.65 4.02 3.21
CA GLY A 117 -5.48 5.06 2.59
C GLY A 117 -4.94 5.60 1.26
N THR A 118 -3.88 5.03 0.69
CA THR A 118 -3.37 5.37 -0.65
C THR A 118 -4.16 4.69 -1.76
N SER A 119 -4.40 5.41 -2.87
CA SER A 119 -5.11 4.87 -4.04
C SER A 119 -4.18 4.14 -5.00
N LEU A 120 -4.75 3.38 -5.94
CA LEU A 120 -4.00 2.70 -7.01
C LEU A 120 -3.10 3.68 -7.77
N GLY A 121 -3.65 4.83 -8.16
CA GLY A 121 -2.91 5.86 -8.89
C GLY A 121 -1.74 6.45 -8.10
N ASP A 122 -1.89 6.61 -6.78
CA ASP A 122 -0.80 7.11 -5.92
C ASP A 122 0.36 6.12 -5.83
N ILE A 123 0.02 4.84 -5.61
CA ILE A 123 1.00 3.76 -5.52
C ILE A 123 1.71 3.63 -6.87
N ALA A 124 0.96 3.61 -7.96
CA ALA A 124 1.50 3.54 -9.30
C ALA A 124 2.44 4.73 -9.63
N ALA A 125 2.08 5.95 -9.25
CA ALA A 125 2.92 7.14 -9.44
C ALA A 125 4.23 7.03 -8.66
N GLY A 126 4.18 6.60 -7.40
CA GLY A 126 5.37 6.39 -6.56
C GLY A 126 6.31 5.28 -7.06
N LEU A 127 5.76 4.34 -7.84
CA LEU A 127 6.48 3.17 -8.39
C LEU A 127 6.67 3.26 -9.92
N SER A 128 6.56 4.47 -10.48
CA SER A 128 6.71 4.74 -11.92
C SER A 128 8.02 4.20 -12.51
N ARG A 129 9.12 4.28 -11.77
CA ARG A 129 10.44 3.73 -12.17
C ARG A 129 10.46 2.22 -12.44
N TRP A 130 9.47 1.48 -11.93
CA TRP A 130 9.34 0.02 -12.11
C TRP A 130 8.14 -0.35 -13.01
N GLY A 131 7.71 0.59 -13.85
CA GLY A 131 6.64 0.39 -14.84
C GLY A 131 5.27 0.92 -14.43
N GLY A 132 5.16 1.49 -13.22
CA GLY A 132 3.98 2.24 -12.77
C GLY A 132 2.67 1.46 -12.85
N GLU A 133 1.62 2.13 -13.32
CA GLU A 133 0.25 1.63 -13.24
C GLU A 133 0.01 0.37 -14.09
N ALA A 134 0.54 0.34 -15.31
CA ALA A 134 0.32 -0.78 -16.24
C ALA A 134 0.89 -2.09 -15.69
N VAL A 135 2.11 -2.04 -15.13
CA VAL A 135 2.73 -3.20 -14.50
C VAL A 135 1.99 -3.60 -13.23
N LEU A 136 1.66 -2.64 -12.36
CA LEU A 136 0.93 -2.94 -11.12
C LEU A 136 -0.41 -3.65 -11.40
N ARG A 137 -1.18 -3.17 -12.39
CA ARG A 137 -2.46 -3.80 -12.78
C ARG A 137 -2.25 -5.22 -13.30
N ARG A 138 -1.19 -5.47 -14.08
CA ARG A 138 -0.83 -6.81 -14.56
C ARG A 138 -0.51 -7.74 -13.38
N GLU A 139 0.30 -7.30 -12.43
CA GLU A 139 0.67 -8.11 -11.27
C GLU A 139 -0.51 -8.40 -10.33
N LEU A 140 -1.47 -7.48 -10.23
CA LEU A 140 -2.74 -7.71 -9.53
C LEU A 140 -3.66 -8.69 -10.28
N ALA A 141 -3.62 -8.68 -11.62
CA ALA A 141 -4.42 -9.59 -12.45
C ALA A 141 -3.93 -11.05 -12.37
N ASP A 142 -2.62 -11.27 -12.18
CA ASP A 142 -2.04 -12.60 -12.01
C ASP A 142 -2.34 -13.18 -10.61
N VAL A 143 -3.34 -14.06 -10.55
CA VAL A 143 -3.77 -14.76 -9.33
C VAL A 143 -2.65 -15.61 -8.71
N SER A 144 -1.64 -16.02 -9.48
CA SER A 144 -0.50 -16.78 -8.96
C SER A 144 0.38 -15.96 -8.02
N ASN A 145 0.29 -14.63 -8.07
CA ASN A 145 0.97 -13.72 -7.14
C ASN A 145 0.31 -13.65 -5.76
N PHE A 146 -0.87 -14.25 -5.59
CA PHE A 146 -1.56 -14.30 -4.30
C PHE A 146 -1.40 -15.67 -3.64
N PRO A 147 -1.40 -15.73 -2.29
CA PRO A 147 -1.41 -16.97 -1.53
C PRO A 147 -2.53 -17.93 -2.00
N PRO A 148 -2.25 -19.24 -2.16
CA PRO A 148 -3.24 -20.22 -2.59
C PRO A 148 -4.57 -20.17 -1.82
N GLU A 149 -4.50 -19.89 -0.53
CA GLU A 149 -5.62 -19.80 0.41
C GLU A 149 -6.60 -18.67 0.07
N MET A 150 -6.13 -17.63 -0.61
CA MET A 150 -6.94 -16.46 -0.97
C MET A 150 -7.65 -16.61 -2.32
N ARG A 151 -7.10 -17.45 -3.21
CA ARG A 151 -7.43 -17.43 -4.64
C ARG A 151 -8.91 -17.72 -4.92
N SER A 152 -9.56 -18.50 -4.07
CA SER A 152 -10.97 -18.86 -4.21
C SER A 152 -11.94 -17.70 -3.99
N TYR A 153 -11.52 -16.65 -3.27
CA TYR A 153 -12.37 -15.51 -2.93
C TYR A 153 -11.81 -14.17 -3.42
N LEU A 154 -10.73 -14.15 -4.21
CA LEU A 154 -10.27 -12.90 -4.80
C LEU A 154 -11.33 -12.30 -5.73
N PRO A 155 -11.54 -10.97 -5.70
CA PRO A 155 -12.43 -10.30 -6.64
C PRO A 155 -12.02 -10.57 -8.09
N GLU A 156 -13.01 -10.71 -8.98
CA GLU A 156 -12.78 -10.88 -10.42
C GLU A 156 -12.00 -9.70 -11.00
N LYS A 157 -12.40 -8.49 -10.63
CA LYS A 157 -11.79 -7.24 -11.07
C LYS A 157 -10.39 -7.05 -10.44
N PRO A 158 -9.30 -7.01 -11.23
CA PRO A 158 -7.94 -6.91 -10.70
C PRO A 158 -7.69 -5.70 -9.80
N GLU A 159 -8.33 -4.56 -10.09
CA GLU A 159 -8.15 -3.34 -9.31
C GLU A 159 -8.65 -3.48 -7.87
N ASP A 160 -9.70 -4.27 -7.66
CA ASP A 160 -10.26 -4.48 -6.32
C ASP A 160 -9.33 -5.33 -5.45
N ARG A 161 -8.47 -6.14 -6.08
CA ARG A 161 -7.44 -6.94 -5.40
C ARG A 161 -6.37 -6.07 -4.75
N LEU A 162 -6.25 -4.80 -5.13
CA LEU A 162 -5.36 -3.85 -4.47
C LEU A 162 -5.65 -3.75 -2.96
N ALA A 163 -6.92 -3.85 -2.54
CA ALA A 163 -7.30 -3.81 -1.14
C ALA A 163 -6.74 -4.98 -0.30
N PHE A 164 -6.29 -6.05 -0.97
CA PHE A 164 -5.68 -7.24 -0.36
C PHE A 164 -4.16 -7.11 -0.24
N LEU A 165 -3.58 -5.96 -0.59
CA LEU A 165 -2.19 -5.65 -0.27
C LEU A 165 -2.16 -4.93 1.07
N LEU A 166 -1.78 -5.65 2.14
CA LEU A 166 -1.77 -5.04 3.47
C LEU A 166 -0.66 -3.99 3.58
N PRO A 167 -0.95 -2.75 4.00
CA PRO A 167 0.06 -1.69 4.09
C PRO A 167 1.17 -2.03 5.10
N ASP A 168 2.42 -1.99 4.65
CA ASP A 168 3.63 -2.06 5.46
C ASP A 168 4.84 -1.58 4.64
N THR A 169 6.04 -1.71 5.19
CA THR A 169 7.31 -1.55 4.49
C THR A 169 7.83 -2.89 4.00
N PHE A 170 8.00 -3.02 2.69
CA PHE A 170 8.48 -4.24 2.02
C PHE A 170 9.84 -4.00 1.40
N LEU A 171 10.75 -4.97 1.57
CA LEU A 171 12.02 -4.98 0.86
C LEU A 171 11.80 -5.71 -0.47
N VAL A 172 12.07 -5.01 -1.58
CA VAL A 172 11.97 -5.58 -2.92
C VAL A 172 13.30 -5.45 -3.64
N THR A 173 13.61 -6.41 -4.49
CA THR A 173 14.73 -6.31 -5.42
C THR A 173 14.41 -5.22 -6.44
N PRO A 174 15.27 -4.19 -6.62
CA PRO A 174 15.02 -3.08 -7.54
C PRO A 174 15.21 -3.51 -9.00
N SER A 175 14.26 -4.30 -9.51
CA SER A 175 14.28 -4.91 -10.83
C SER A 175 12.92 -4.82 -11.52
N GLN A 176 12.79 -5.44 -12.68
CA GLN A 176 11.50 -5.59 -13.38
C GLN A 176 10.49 -6.43 -12.59
N THR A 177 10.92 -7.22 -11.60
CA THR A 177 10.03 -8.01 -10.73
C THR A 177 9.61 -7.29 -9.45
N ALA A 178 10.09 -6.06 -9.20
CA ALA A 178 9.85 -5.35 -7.94
C ALA A 178 8.35 -5.25 -7.57
N LEU A 179 7.49 -4.95 -8.55
CA LEU A 179 6.03 -4.87 -8.34
C LEU A 179 5.39 -6.23 -8.10
N LYS A 180 5.90 -7.29 -8.74
CA LYS A 180 5.46 -8.67 -8.51
C LYS A 180 5.78 -9.11 -7.09
N ASP A 181 7.01 -8.83 -6.65
CA ASP A 181 7.47 -9.13 -5.29
C ASP A 181 6.68 -8.33 -4.26
N LEU A 182 6.41 -7.06 -4.52
CA LEU A 182 5.55 -6.22 -3.68
C LEU A 182 4.15 -6.81 -3.51
N VAL A 183 3.48 -7.20 -4.61
CA VAL A 183 2.14 -7.82 -4.57
C VAL A 183 2.18 -9.12 -3.76
N ARG A 184 3.19 -9.98 -3.98
CA ARG A 184 3.34 -11.26 -3.27
C ARG A 184 3.59 -11.08 -1.78
N LEU A 185 4.46 -10.15 -1.40
CA LEU A 185 4.80 -9.89 0.00
C LEU A 185 3.60 -9.26 0.74
N ALA A 186 2.97 -8.25 0.14
CA ALA A 186 1.87 -7.53 0.75
C ALA A 186 0.58 -8.37 0.85
N SER A 187 0.28 -9.20 -0.16
CA SER A 187 -0.85 -10.14 -0.11
C SER A 187 -0.62 -11.28 0.88
N ARG A 188 0.60 -11.81 0.99
CA ARG A 188 0.95 -12.78 2.04
C ARG A 188 0.75 -12.20 3.44
N LYS A 189 1.18 -10.95 3.65
CA LYS A 189 0.98 -10.26 4.93
C LYS A 189 -0.51 -10.05 5.22
N TRP A 190 -1.31 -9.74 4.21
CA TRP A 190 -2.76 -9.69 4.33
C TRP A 190 -3.33 -11.05 4.76
N GLN A 191 -2.92 -12.15 4.10
CA GLN A 191 -3.38 -13.49 4.47
C GLN A 191 -3.00 -13.85 5.91
N GLU A 192 -1.82 -13.43 6.38
CA GLU A 192 -1.37 -13.68 7.74
C GLU A 192 -2.20 -12.91 8.79
N LYS A 193 -2.48 -11.63 8.55
CA LYS A 193 -3.09 -10.74 9.55
C LYS A 193 -4.62 -10.65 9.46
N VAL A 194 -5.16 -10.69 8.25
CA VAL A 194 -6.58 -10.50 7.94
C VAL A 194 -7.25 -11.82 7.57
N GLY A 195 -6.56 -12.71 6.85
CA GLY A 195 -7.08 -14.01 6.44
C GLY A 195 -7.79 -14.81 7.54
N PRO A 196 -7.26 -14.92 8.78
CA PRO A 196 -7.92 -15.65 9.87
C PRO A 196 -9.26 -15.08 10.33
N TRP A 197 -9.58 -13.84 9.95
CA TRP A 197 -10.84 -13.17 10.26
C TRP A 197 -11.88 -13.32 9.14
N VAL A 198 -11.49 -13.87 7.99
CA VAL A 198 -12.41 -14.17 6.89
C VAL A 198 -13.20 -15.43 7.26
N PRO A 199 -14.54 -15.38 7.27
CA PRO A 199 -15.35 -16.57 7.56
C PRO A 199 -15.13 -17.67 6.53
N ASP A 200 -15.15 -18.92 6.98
CA ASP A 200 -15.14 -20.08 6.10
C ASP A 200 -16.34 -20.01 5.12
N GLY A 201 -16.08 -20.28 3.84
CA GLY A 201 -17.10 -20.22 2.78
C GLY A 201 -17.49 -18.80 2.34
N ALA A 202 -16.75 -17.77 2.74
CA ALA A 202 -16.93 -16.41 2.22
C ALA A 202 -16.89 -16.39 0.68
N SER A 203 -17.96 -15.87 0.06
CA SER A 203 -18.02 -15.74 -1.39
C SER A 203 -17.11 -14.60 -1.89
N PRO A 204 -16.58 -14.69 -3.13
CA PRO A 204 -15.81 -13.59 -3.74
C PRO A 204 -16.55 -12.24 -3.70
N GLN A 205 -17.87 -12.27 -3.91
CA GLN A 205 -18.69 -11.07 -3.85
C GLN A 205 -18.76 -10.49 -2.43
N TRP A 206 -18.97 -11.32 -1.41
CA TRP A 206 -19.05 -10.84 -0.03
C TRP A 206 -17.71 -10.22 0.40
N ILE A 207 -16.58 -10.90 0.18
CA ILE A 207 -15.28 -10.35 0.60
C ILE A 207 -14.91 -9.10 -0.17
N ARG A 208 -15.33 -8.99 -1.44
CA ARG A 208 -15.21 -7.77 -2.24
C ARG A 208 -15.98 -6.62 -1.60
N GLU A 209 -17.20 -6.84 -1.15
CA GLU A 209 -17.98 -5.82 -0.42
C GLU A 209 -17.29 -5.40 0.88
N ARG A 210 -16.70 -6.34 1.62
CA ARG A 210 -15.87 -6.05 2.81
C ARG A 210 -14.64 -5.23 2.45
N ALA A 211 -13.98 -5.50 1.32
CA ALA A 211 -12.85 -4.72 0.82
C ALA A 211 -13.25 -3.26 0.54
N ILE A 212 -14.40 -3.07 -0.10
CA ILE A 212 -14.94 -1.72 -0.38
C ILE A 212 -15.23 -1.00 0.93
N LEU A 213 -15.95 -1.64 1.85
CA LEU A 213 -16.26 -1.08 3.16
C LEU A 213 -15.00 -0.74 3.97
N ALA A 214 -13.99 -1.61 3.98
CA ALA A 214 -12.70 -1.37 4.63
C ALA A 214 -12.00 -0.13 4.06
N SER A 215 -12.01 0.05 2.73
CA SER A 215 -11.39 1.21 2.08
C SER A 215 -12.11 2.53 2.39
N ILE A 216 -13.43 2.52 2.53
CA ILE A 216 -14.21 3.69 2.95
C ILE A 216 -13.90 3.98 4.42
N ASN A 217 -13.96 2.97 5.28
CA ASN A 217 -13.70 3.09 6.71
C ASN A 217 -12.29 3.64 7.00
N GLU A 218 -11.28 3.20 6.24
CA GLU A 218 -9.90 3.71 6.33
C GLU A 218 -9.81 5.22 6.18
N ARG A 219 -10.65 5.79 5.32
CA ARG A 219 -10.63 7.23 5.03
C ARG A 219 -11.51 8.05 5.97
N GLU A 220 -12.48 7.43 6.64
CA GLU A 220 -13.44 8.09 7.53
C GLU A 220 -12.99 8.06 9.00
N ALA A 221 -12.43 6.94 9.46
CA ALA A 221 -12.12 6.72 10.87
C ALA A 221 -10.62 6.63 11.13
N LYS A 222 -10.07 7.65 11.80
CA LYS A 222 -8.66 7.66 12.24
C LYS A 222 -8.43 6.90 13.55
N ASP A 223 -9.38 6.96 14.50
CA ASP A 223 -9.27 6.23 15.76
C ASP A 223 -9.73 4.77 15.58
N ASN A 224 -8.82 3.83 15.87
CA ASN A 224 -9.08 2.39 15.77
C ASN A 224 -10.22 1.92 16.68
N ARG A 225 -10.50 2.63 17.77
CA ARG A 225 -11.62 2.32 18.69
C ARG A 225 -12.99 2.65 18.10
N GLU A 226 -13.05 3.47 17.06
CA GLU A 226 -14.30 3.93 16.44
C GLU A 226 -14.57 3.24 15.09
N ARG A 227 -13.55 2.63 14.46
CA ARG A 227 -13.65 1.99 13.13
C ARG A 227 -14.77 0.94 13.06
N ALA A 228 -14.89 0.06 14.06
CA ALA A 228 -15.94 -0.97 14.06
C ALA A 228 -17.35 -0.37 14.11
N ARG A 229 -17.55 0.73 14.85
CA ARG A 229 -18.81 1.47 14.91
C ARG A 229 -19.09 2.24 13.62
N VAL A 230 -18.08 2.86 13.01
CA VAL A 230 -18.23 3.51 11.70
C VAL A 230 -18.61 2.48 10.63
N ALA A 231 -18.00 1.29 10.64
CA ALA A 231 -18.40 0.18 9.75
C ALA A 231 -19.85 -0.25 10.00
N GLY A 232 -20.27 -0.33 11.27
CA GLY A 232 -21.64 -0.66 11.66
C GLY A 232 -22.67 0.35 11.14
N VAL A 233 -22.32 1.66 11.11
CA VAL A 233 -23.20 2.68 10.50
C VAL A 233 -23.38 2.44 9.02
N PHE A 234 -22.31 2.15 8.28
CA PHE A 234 -22.40 1.87 6.85
C PHE A 234 -23.20 0.60 6.56
N GLU A 235 -23.01 -0.47 7.33
CA GLU A 235 -23.81 -1.69 7.23
C GLU A 235 -25.31 -1.42 7.47
N ASN A 236 -25.64 -0.63 8.50
CA ASN A 236 -27.03 -0.26 8.77
C ASN A 236 -27.63 0.52 7.60
N ARG A 237 -26.90 1.47 7.04
CA ARG A 237 -27.34 2.23 5.87
C ARG A 237 -27.57 1.33 4.65
N LEU A 238 -26.64 0.41 4.36
CA LEU A 238 -26.78 -0.55 3.27
C LEU A 238 -28.05 -1.40 3.44
N ARG A 239 -28.27 -1.94 4.65
CA ARG A 239 -29.45 -2.75 4.98
C ARG A 239 -30.77 -2.00 4.80
N LEU A 240 -30.78 -0.70 5.06
CA LEU A 240 -31.96 0.17 4.89
C LEU A 240 -32.07 0.79 3.49
N GLY A 241 -31.14 0.49 2.57
CA GLY A 241 -31.10 1.11 1.24
C GLY A 241 -30.82 2.63 1.27
N MET A 242 -30.21 3.13 2.35
CA MET A 242 -29.78 4.52 2.48
C MET A 242 -28.45 4.75 1.73
N PRO A 243 -28.25 5.94 1.13
CA PRO A 243 -26.96 6.30 0.56
C PRO A 243 -25.88 6.39 1.65
N LEU A 244 -24.65 5.96 1.34
CA LEU A 244 -23.55 5.96 2.32
C LEU A 244 -23.09 7.38 2.66
N GLN A 245 -23.15 8.31 1.70
CA GLN A 245 -22.80 9.72 1.87
C GLN A 245 -21.40 9.92 2.49
N SER A 246 -20.43 9.15 2.00
CA SER A 246 -19.04 9.26 2.45
C SER A 246 -18.29 10.32 1.65
N CYS A 247 -17.77 11.33 2.35
CA CYS A 247 -16.90 12.36 1.81
C CYS A 247 -15.66 11.76 1.11
N ALA A 248 -15.12 10.67 1.66
CA ALA A 248 -13.96 9.98 1.09
C ALA A 248 -14.21 9.49 -0.34
N THR A 249 -15.41 8.99 -0.62
CA THR A 249 -15.77 8.50 -1.96
C THR A 249 -15.89 9.62 -2.99
N VAL A 250 -16.36 10.80 -2.58
CA VAL A 250 -16.41 12.01 -3.43
C VAL A 250 -15.01 12.56 -3.71
N ILE A 251 -14.15 12.61 -2.70
CA ILE A 251 -12.74 13.03 -2.86
C ILE A 251 -12.03 12.09 -3.84
N PHE A 252 -12.26 10.79 -3.72
CA PHE A 252 -11.73 9.81 -4.66
C PHE A 252 -12.26 10.02 -6.08
N ALA A 253 -13.56 10.27 -6.26
CA ALA A 253 -14.16 10.57 -7.56
C ALA A 253 -13.51 11.79 -8.24
N TRP A 254 -13.31 12.90 -7.52
CA TRP A 254 -12.61 14.07 -8.06
C TRP A 254 -11.17 13.78 -8.44
N LYS A 255 -10.49 12.95 -7.65
CA LYS A 255 -9.13 12.53 -7.96
C LYS A 255 -9.07 11.73 -9.26
N GLN A 256 -10.06 10.87 -9.54
CA GLN A 256 -10.17 10.17 -10.82
C GLN A 256 -10.39 11.12 -11.99
N HIS A 257 -11.02 12.28 -11.76
CA HIS A 257 -11.13 13.36 -12.74
C HIS A 257 -9.89 14.29 -12.78
N GLY A 258 -8.80 13.93 -12.10
CA GLY A 258 -7.56 14.71 -12.11
C GLY A 258 -7.56 15.94 -11.20
N ARG A 259 -8.55 16.09 -10.30
CA ARG A 259 -8.67 17.23 -9.38
C ARG A 259 -8.36 16.81 -7.94
N THR A 260 -7.32 17.38 -7.37
CA THR A 260 -7.01 17.25 -5.94
C THR A 260 -7.78 18.31 -5.14
N LEU A 261 -8.59 17.87 -4.18
CA LEU A 261 -9.33 18.76 -3.29
C LEU A 261 -8.58 18.97 -1.97
N ASN A 262 -8.32 20.23 -1.62
CA ASN A 262 -7.78 20.59 -0.31
C ASN A 262 -8.88 20.66 0.76
N ARG A 263 -10.11 20.98 0.35
CA ARG A 263 -11.31 21.03 1.19
C ARG A 263 -12.50 20.63 0.34
N LEU A 264 -13.37 19.79 0.91
CA LEU A 264 -14.63 19.41 0.28
C LEU A 264 -15.67 20.52 0.51
N THR A 265 -16.32 20.97 -0.56
CA THR A 265 -17.44 21.94 -0.51
C THR A 265 -18.75 21.25 -0.89
N TYR A 266 -19.90 21.89 -0.61
CA TYR A 266 -21.20 21.38 -1.02
C TYR A 266 -21.30 21.14 -2.53
N LYS A 267 -20.74 22.04 -3.35
CA LYS A 267 -20.72 21.90 -4.81
C LYS A 267 -19.92 20.67 -5.26
N ASP A 268 -18.87 20.30 -4.53
CA ASP A 268 -18.07 19.12 -4.87
C ASP A 268 -18.86 17.81 -4.66
N LEU A 269 -19.91 17.81 -3.83
CA LEU A 269 -20.78 16.65 -3.60
C LEU A 269 -21.63 16.28 -4.83
N GLU A 270 -21.71 17.17 -5.82
CA GLU A 270 -22.53 16.98 -7.02
C GLU A 270 -21.78 16.24 -8.15
N VAL A 271 -20.51 15.88 -7.95
CA VAL A 271 -19.68 15.21 -8.97
C VAL A 271 -20.39 14.02 -9.60
N ASP A 272 -20.39 13.96 -10.92
CA ASP A 272 -20.97 12.85 -11.67
C ASP A 272 -19.95 11.71 -11.77
N SER A 273 -20.10 10.74 -10.88
CA SER A 273 -19.23 9.57 -10.81
C SER A 273 -19.96 8.42 -10.13
N PRO A 274 -19.75 7.17 -10.56
CA PRO A 274 -20.34 6.02 -9.89
C PRO A 274 -19.77 5.82 -8.47
N TYR A 275 -18.62 6.44 -8.14
CA TYR A 275 -18.09 6.45 -6.78
C TYR A 275 -18.79 7.46 -5.87
N ASN A 276 -19.62 8.37 -6.38
CA ASN A 276 -20.31 9.35 -5.55
C ASN A 276 -21.46 8.70 -4.75
N THR A 277 -21.19 8.36 -3.49
CA THR A 277 -22.17 7.73 -2.60
C THR A 277 -23.23 8.69 -2.01
N TYR A 278 -23.20 9.97 -2.38
CA TYR A 278 -24.33 10.88 -2.16
C TYR A 278 -25.41 10.70 -3.24
N ARG A 279 -24.99 10.39 -4.47
CA ARG A 279 -25.89 10.25 -5.64
C ARG A 279 -26.29 8.80 -5.89
N ASN A 280 -25.39 7.86 -5.62
CA ASN A 280 -25.60 6.43 -5.87
C ASN A 280 -25.82 5.69 -4.54
N ARG A 281 -26.87 4.87 -4.47
CA ARG A 281 -27.14 4.00 -3.32
C ARG A 281 -26.28 2.73 -3.40
N GLY A 282 -26.02 2.13 -2.24
CA GLY A 282 -25.17 0.95 -2.14
C GLY A 282 -23.68 1.27 -2.07
N LEU A 283 -22.85 0.26 -2.25
CA LEU A 283 -21.40 0.39 -2.29
C LEU A 283 -20.94 0.97 -3.64
N PRO A 284 -19.86 1.77 -3.66
CA PRO A 284 -19.26 2.22 -4.92
C PRO A 284 -18.70 1.03 -5.74
N PRO A 285 -18.32 1.25 -7.02
CA PRO A 285 -17.89 0.16 -7.92
C PRO A 285 -16.64 -0.59 -7.52
N GLY A 286 -15.90 -0.17 -6.50
CA GLY A 286 -14.69 -0.83 -6.02
C GLY A 286 -14.06 -0.08 -4.84
N PRO A 287 -13.00 -0.62 -4.23
CA PRO A 287 -12.28 0.05 -3.16
C PRO A 287 -11.67 1.37 -3.62
N ILE A 288 -11.57 2.35 -2.71
CA ILE A 288 -11.01 3.68 -3.01
C ILE A 288 -9.53 3.83 -2.61
N CYS A 289 -9.01 2.87 -1.85
CA CYS A 289 -7.63 2.86 -1.34
C CYS A 289 -7.22 1.47 -0.80
N ILE A 290 -5.95 1.32 -0.43
CA ILE A 290 -5.48 0.22 0.42
C ILE A 290 -5.88 0.45 1.88
N PRO A 291 -6.69 -0.43 2.50
CA PRO A 291 -7.07 -0.32 3.90
C PRO A 291 -6.02 -0.92 4.85
N SER A 292 -5.97 -0.42 6.08
CA SER A 292 -5.15 -1.00 7.15
C SER A 292 -5.77 -2.28 7.73
N GLU A 293 -5.01 -3.04 8.54
CA GLU A 293 -5.54 -4.19 9.29
C GLU A 293 -6.74 -3.80 10.18
N PRO A 294 -6.71 -2.71 10.98
CA PRO A 294 -7.87 -2.26 11.74
C PRO A 294 -9.11 -1.95 10.88
N ALA A 295 -8.94 -1.34 9.70
CA ALA A 295 -10.05 -1.11 8.77
C ALA A 295 -10.66 -2.42 8.26
N TRP A 296 -9.82 -3.38 7.87
CA TRP A 296 -10.26 -4.70 7.45
C TRP A 296 -11.03 -5.42 8.56
N ARG A 297 -10.49 -5.45 9.77
CA ARG A 297 -11.15 -6.07 10.93
C ARG A 297 -12.49 -5.41 11.23
N ALA A 298 -12.58 -4.09 11.16
CA ALA A 298 -13.83 -3.36 11.33
C ALA A 298 -14.86 -3.69 10.24
N ALA A 299 -14.45 -3.90 8.99
CA ALA A 299 -15.35 -4.25 7.90
C ALA A 299 -15.82 -5.71 7.96
N LEU A 300 -14.95 -6.63 8.41
CA LEU A 300 -15.26 -8.05 8.60
C LEU A 300 -16.15 -8.28 9.84
N LEU A 301 -15.91 -7.54 10.91
CA LEU A 301 -16.65 -7.62 12.18
C LEU A 301 -17.14 -6.22 12.62
N PRO A 302 -18.14 -5.65 11.94
CA PRO A 302 -18.74 -4.37 12.33
C PRO A 302 -19.38 -4.45 13.72
N GLU A 303 -19.32 -3.35 14.49
CA GLU A 303 -20.03 -3.24 15.76
C GLU A 303 -21.54 -3.25 15.50
N LYS A 304 -22.28 -4.09 16.24
CA LYS A 304 -23.74 -4.16 16.13
C LYS A 304 -24.38 -3.03 16.95
N HIS A 305 -25.10 -2.14 16.28
CA HIS A 305 -25.83 -1.04 16.89
C HIS A 305 -26.91 -0.51 15.93
N GLU A 306 -27.63 0.54 16.32
CA GLU A 306 -28.69 1.17 15.52
C GLU A 306 -28.33 2.58 15.00
N TYR A 307 -27.09 3.05 15.22
CA TYR A 307 -26.65 4.33 14.65
C TYR A 307 -26.69 4.33 13.13
N LEU A 308 -27.15 5.46 12.58
CA LEU A 308 -27.25 5.76 11.16
C LEU A 308 -26.42 6.98 10.76
N TYR A 309 -25.95 7.76 11.72
CA TYR A 309 -25.21 8.99 11.47
C TYR A 309 -24.00 9.06 12.38
N PHE A 310 -22.92 9.67 11.89
CA PHE A 310 -21.78 10.04 12.69
C PHE A 310 -21.24 11.41 12.27
N PHE A 311 -20.66 12.14 13.22
CA PHE A 311 -20.02 13.43 12.99
C PHE A 311 -18.70 13.48 13.76
N LEU A 312 -17.62 13.89 13.09
CA LEU A 312 -16.33 14.10 13.75
C LEU A 312 -16.39 15.42 14.54
N SER A 313 -16.35 15.33 15.86
CA SER A 313 -16.33 16.49 16.74
C SER A 313 -14.98 17.22 16.65
N PRO A 314 -14.92 18.49 17.09
CA PRO A 314 -13.68 19.25 17.25
C PRO A 314 -12.67 18.59 18.22
N SER A 315 -13.15 17.77 19.17
CA SER A 315 -12.28 16.95 20.03
C SER A 315 -11.63 15.76 19.32
N GLY A 316 -11.91 15.56 18.03
CA GLY A 316 -11.32 14.50 17.21
C GLY A 316 -11.97 13.13 17.37
N ARG A 317 -13.18 13.06 17.95
CA ARG A 317 -13.95 11.83 18.17
C ARG A 317 -15.27 11.84 17.42
N HIS A 318 -15.77 10.68 17.04
CA HIS A 318 -17.08 10.60 16.40
C HIS A 318 -18.21 10.62 17.42
N LEU A 319 -19.19 11.51 17.19
CA LEU A 319 -20.50 11.48 17.82
C LEU A 319 -21.44 10.66 16.94
N PHE A 320 -22.13 9.68 17.51
CA PHE A 320 -23.00 8.75 16.78
C PHE A 320 -24.47 9.02 17.13
N SER A 321 -25.34 8.96 16.12
CA SER A 321 -26.77 9.26 16.26
C SER A 321 -27.63 8.27 15.49
N ARG A 322 -28.83 7.99 15.99
CA ARG A 322 -29.80 7.08 15.37
C ARG A 322 -30.70 7.81 14.40
N THR A 323 -31.06 9.06 14.72
CA THR A 323 -31.94 9.89 13.89
C THR A 323 -31.20 11.10 13.30
N TYR A 324 -31.81 11.71 12.28
CA TYR A 324 -31.25 12.90 11.66
C TYR A 324 -31.36 14.12 12.58
N GLU A 325 -32.43 14.21 13.36
CA GLU A 325 -32.66 15.25 14.36
C GLU A 325 -31.59 15.21 15.46
N GLU A 326 -31.28 14.01 15.97
CA GLU A 326 -30.18 13.79 16.92
C GLU A 326 -28.83 14.21 16.33
N HIS A 327 -28.58 13.86 15.06
CA HIS A 327 -27.35 14.22 14.37
C HIS A 327 -27.17 15.74 14.24
N LEU A 328 -28.22 16.45 13.82
CA LEU A 328 -28.22 17.91 13.73
C LEU A 328 -28.06 18.57 15.11
N ALA A 329 -28.68 18.01 16.16
CA ALA A 329 -28.50 18.50 17.51
C ALA A 329 -27.04 18.33 17.98
N ALA A 330 -26.44 17.15 17.77
CA ALA A 330 -25.06 16.88 18.12
C ALA A 330 -24.06 17.82 17.41
N GLN A 331 -24.28 18.12 16.12
CA GLN A 331 -23.48 19.10 15.39
C GLN A 331 -23.56 20.50 16.01
N ARG A 332 -24.78 20.98 16.31
CA ARG A 332 -24.99 22.30 16.93
C ARG A 332 -24.28 22.42 18.28
N THR A 333 -24.43 21.42 19.15
CA THR A 333 -23.79 21.42 20.47
C THR A 333 -22.26 21.44 20.34
N ALA A 334 -21.69 20.59 19.47
CA ALA A 334 -20.23 20.54 19.28
C ALA A 334 -19.65 21.86 18.73
N SER A 335 -20.39 22.57 17.86
CA SER A 335 -19.98 23.89 17.37
C SER A 335 -20.02 24.95 18.48
N GLN A 336 -21.06 24.97 19.30
CA GLN A 336 -21.21 25.93 20.41
C GLN A 336 -20.14 25.74 21.50
N ASP A 337 -19.79 24.50 21.83
CA ASP A 337 -18.75 24.21 22.82
C ASP A 337 -17.37 24.73 22.39
N THR A 338 -17.09 24.71 21.08
CA THR A 338 -15.85 25.25 20.51
C THR A 338 -15.82 26.78 20.62
N GLU A 339 -16.90 27.45 20.23
CA GLU A 339 -17.01 28.91 20.34
C GLU A 339 -16.92 29.39 21.81
N ASN A 340 -17.49 28.63 22.75
CA ASN A 340 -17.43 28.95 24.17
C ASN A 340 -16.04 28.71 24.80
N GLN A 341 -15.29 27.73 24.31
CA GLN A 341 -13.90 27.49 24.75
C GLN A 341 -12.95 28.57 24.22
N GLU A 342 -13.12 29.01 22.97
CA GLU A 342 -12.34 30.11 22.40
C GLU A 342 -12.60 31.43 23.15
N ARG A 343 -13.86 31.72 23.54
CA ARG A 343 -14.21 32.92 24.32
C ARG A 343 -13.73 32.93 25.77
N LYS A 344 -13.36 31.79 26.35
CA LYS A 344 -12.85 31.68 27.73
C LYS A 344 -11.31 31.60 27.79
N GLY A 345 -10.65 31.48 26.64
CA GLY A 345 -9.20 31.39 26.50
C GLY A 345 -8.51 32.72 26.15
N ASP A 346 -9.28 33.77 25.90
CA ASP A 346 -8.86 35.18 25.88
C ASP A 346 -9.16 35.82 27.25
#